data_AF-A0A6N3HJJ8-F1
#
_entry.id   AF-A0A6N3HJJ8-F1
#
_cell.length_a   1.000
_cell.length_b   1.000
_cell.length_c   1.000
_cell.angle_alpha   90.00
_cell.angle_beta   90.00
_cell.angle_gamma   90.00
#
_symmetry.space_group_name_H-M   'P 1'
#
loop_
_entity.id
_entity.type
_entity.pdbx_description
1 polymer ?
#
loop_
_entity_poly.entity_id
_entity_poly.type
_entity_poly.pdbx_seq_one_letter_code
_entity_poly.pdbx_strand_id
1 'polypeptide(L)'
;MIMELLIPVGILGAMGLIFGAGLAIASKVFEVKTDERVPLVRDALPGANCGGCGFPGCDALAAAIVNGEAAVNACPVGGAATAMAIGEIMGESVGSSEPMVACIHCNGDCTHSPNRADYYGIQDCRQAMIASGGVKTCRHGCMGLGTCVSACMFGALSIGDNGLPEVDVDKCTACGKCRDACPKGIIDLIPADQLVHVDCRNTDKGKLVRAVCDIGCIACKACVKVCPAEAITVENNLASINYDKCTQCQACFEKCPTGAITLEQRIVIGDETTVIELEPEKDLNEEMEAIMQVDAEPEEEFVEVSEEIEVLETTESVEQSEKTADPAEEQTEDEKDKVEFKISDLK
;
A
#
# COMPACT_ATOMS: atom_id res chain seq x y z
N MET A 1 71.96 -0.65 33.07
CA MET A 1 70.71 -1.42 33.27
C MET A 1 69.47 -0.53 33.37
N ILE A 2 69.33 0.35 34.37
CA ILE A 2 68.13 1.21 34.50
C ILE A 2 67.95 2.17 33.30
N MET A 3 69.04 2.76 32.81
CA MET A 3 69.00 3.69 31.66
C MET A 3 68.67 3.00 30.33
N GLU A 4 68.99 1.71 30.17
CA GLU A 4 68.65 0.90 29.00
C GLU A 4 67.16 0.57 28.94
N LEU A 5 66.46 0.57 30.08
CA LEU A 5 65.03 0.26 30.18
C LEU A 5 64.16 1.52 30.08
N LEU A 6 64.68 2.67 30.54
CA LEU A 6 63.97 3.96 30.48
C LEU A 6 63.83 4.51 29.06
N ILE A 7 64.82 4.28 28.18
CA ILE A 7 64.79 4.81 26.81
C ILE A 7 63.65 4.16 25.99
N PRO A 8 63.50 2.82 25.91
CA PRO A 8 62.39 2.20 25.19
C PRO A 8 61.02 2.56 25.77
N VAL A 9 60.90 2.62 27.09
CA VAL A 9 59.66 3.01 27.79
C VAL A 9 59.29 4.47 27.47
N GLY A 10 60.28 5.36 27.45
CA GLY A 10 60.09 6.76 27.09
C GLY A 10 59.65 6.93 25.63
N ILE A 11 60.25 6.17 24.70
CA ILE A 11 59.90 6.23 23.28
C ILE A 11 58.48 5.69 23.04
N LEU A 12 58.13 4.53 23.61
CA LEU A 12 56.79 3.95 23.52
C LEU A 12 55.73 4.86 24.15
N GLY A 13 56.03 5.46 25.31
CA GLY A 13 55.15 6.42 25.97
C GLY A 13 54.94 7.68 25.14
N ALA A 14 56.01 8.25 24.58
CA ALA A 14 55.94 9.43 23.73
C ALA A 14 55.16 9.17 22.43
N MET A 15 55.40 8.04 21.76
CA MET A 15 54.65 7.64 20.58
C MET A 15 53.17 7.41 20.89
N GLY A 16 52.85 6.75 22.00
CA GLY A 16 51.47 6.55 22.44
C GLY A 16 50.75 7.87 22.71
N LEU A 17 51.44 8.85 23.32
CA LEU A 17 50.88 10.17 23.59
C LEU A 17 50.67 10.98 22.31
N ILE A 18 51.60 10.90 21.35
CA ILE A 18 51.48 11.55 20.04
C ILE A 18 50.32 10.97 19.24
N PHE A 19 50.22 9.64 19.12
CA PHE A 19 49.13 8.99 18.39
C PHE A 19 47.78 9.17 19.08
N GLY A 20 47.73 9.09 20.41
CA GLY A 20 46.51 9.34 21.19
C GLY A 20 46.02 10.78 21.04
N ALA A 21 46.92 11.76 21.13
CA ALA A 21 46.57 13.16 20.88
C ALA A 21 46.13 13.39 19.44
N GLY A 22 46.80 12.77 18.47
CA GLY A 22 46.43 12.82 17.06
C GLY A 22 45.03 12.27 16.80
N LEU A 23 44.69 11.12 17.37
CA LEU A 23 43.36 10.53 17.27
C LEU A 23 42.29 11.36 17.97
N ALA A 24 42.58 11.93 19.14
CA ALA A 24 41.65 12.80 19.86
C ALA A 24 41.35 14.09 19.08
N ILE A 25 42.38 14.69 18.47
CA ILE A 25 42.21 15.87 17.60
C ILE A 25 41.41 15.49 16.35
N ALA A 26 41.76 14.39 15.69
CA ALA A 26 41.03 13.91 14.52
C ALA A 26 39.56 13.65 14.85
N SER A 27 39.26 12.96 15.96
CA SER A 27 37.90 12.67 16.40
C SER A 27 37.06 13.94 16.60
N LYS A 28 37.66 15.04 17.06
CA LYS A 28 36.95 16.30 17.32
C LYS A 28 36.85 17.19 16.08
N VAL A 29 37.85 17.15 15.20
CA VAL A 29 37.86 17.89 13.93
C VAL A 29 36.89 17.27 12.92
N PHE A 30 36.76 15.94 12.91
CA PHE A 30 35.86 15.20 12.03
C PHE A 30 34.53 14.82 12.70
N GLU A 31 34.20 15.41 13.86
CA GLU A 31 32.92 15.21 14.51
C GLU A 31 31.80 15.80 13.63
N VAL A 32 31.01 14.91 13.02
CA VAL A 32 29.84 15.30 12.25
C VAL A 32 28.72 15.60 13.23
N LYS A 33 28.28 16.86 13.29
CA LYS A 33 27.08 17.23 14.06
C LYS A 33 25.85 16.61 13.40
N THR A 34 25.44 15.44 13.88
CA THR A 34 24.15 14.85 13.56
C THR A 34 23.07 15.60 14.31
N ASP A 35 22.05 16.08 13.59
CA ASP A 35 20.86 16.68 14.18
C ASP A 35 20.24 15.68 15.18
N GLU A 36 19.94 16.14 16.40
CA GLU A 36 19.38 15.31 17.48
C GLU A 36 18.04 14.67 17.09
N ARG A 37 17.35 15.22 16.08
CA ARG A 37 16.12 14.64 15.54
C ARG A 37 16.35 13.35 14.76
N VAL A 38 17.52 13.13 14.16
CA VAL A 38 17.81 11.92 13.37
C VAL A 38 17.69 10.65 14.19
N PRO A 39 18.34 10.51 15.37
CA PRO A 39 18.15 9.32 16.21
C PRO A 39 16.71 9.18 16.71
N LEU A 40 16.02 10.28 17.02
CA LEU A 40 14.61 10.23 17.45
C LEU A 40 13.69 9.68 16.34
N VAL A 41 13.83 10.19 15.11
CA VAL A 41 13.10 9.67 13.95
C VAL A 41 13.49 8.23 13.66
N ARG A 42 14.77 7.87 13.84
CA ARG A 42 15.26 6.50 13.62
C ARG A 42 14.65 5.50 14.59
N ASP A 43 14.46 5.89 15.85
CA ASP A 43 13.85 5.07 16.89
C ASP A 43 12.33 4.94 16.69
N ALA A 44 11.69 5.95 16.09
CA ALA A 44 10.28 5.88 15.69
C ALA A 44 10.05 4.96 14.48
N LEU A 45 11.08 4.69 13.66
CA LEU A 45 10.96 3.79 12.51
C LEU A 45 10.98 2.30 12.92
N PRO A 46 10.27 1.41 12.20
CA PRO A 46 10.24 -0.04 12.49
C PRO A 46 11.58 -0.78 12.47
N GLY A 47 12.67 -0.17 12.01
CA GLY A 47 14.00 -0.79 11.96
C GLY A 47 14.15 -1.96 10.98
N ALA A 48 13.16 -2.21 10.12
CA ALA A 48 13.15 -3.35 9.19
C ALA A 48 14.25 -3.29 8.12
N ASN A 49 14.83 -2.11 7.83
CA ASN A 49 15.87 -1.91 6.81
C ASN A 49 15.55 -2.51 5.43
N CYS A 50 14.27 -2.65 5.09
CA CYS A 50 13.85 -3.30 3.85
C CYS A 50 14.07 -2.42 2.61
N GLY A 51 14.22 -1.10 2.76
CA GLY A 51 14.37 -0.16 1.64
C GLY A 51 13.12 -0.05 0.76
N GLY A 52 11.92 -0.31 1.31
CA GLY A 52 10.65 -0.11 0.59
C GLY A 52 10.32 1.37 0.34
N CYS A 53 10.86 2.27 1.18
CA CYS A 53 10.76 3.72 1.02
C CYS A 53 11.71 4.32 -0.03
N GLY A 54 12.57 3.51 -0.66
CA GLY A 54 13.58 3.98 -1.62
C GLY A 54 14.94 4.39 -1.02
N PHE A 55 15.07 4.43 0.31
CA PHE A 55 16.32 4.74 1.01
C PHE A 55 17.07 3.47 1.47
N PRO A 56 18.42 3.47 1.50
CA PRO A 56 19.23 2.33 1.93
C PRO A 56 19.22 2.20 3.47
N GLY A 57 18.12 1.70 4.02
CA GLY A 57 17.95 1.46 5.44
C GLY A 57 17.19 2.57 6.19
N CYS A 58 16.85 2.28 7.44
CA CYS A 58 16.06 3.16 8.29
C CYS A 58 16.86 4.40 8.72
N ASP A 59 18.18 4.28 8.90
CA ASP A 59 19.06 5.42 9.24
C ASP A 59 19.12 6.44 8.10
N ALA A 60 19.19 5.96 6.86
CA ALA A 60 19.16 6.81 5.68
C ALA A 60 17.81 7.51 5.52
N LEU A 61 16.69 6.79 5.76
CA LEU A 61 15.36 7.40 5.75
C LEU A 61 15.22 8.46 6.85
N ALA A 62 15.66 8.17 8.07
CA ALA A 62 15.57 9.11 9.19
C ALA A 62 16.33 10.40 8.90
N ALA A 63 17.56 10.30 8.37
CA ALA A 63 18.33 11.46 7.94
C ALA A 63 17.62 12.24 6.82
N ALA A 64 17.06 11.54 5.83
CA ALA A 64 16.33 12.17 4.72
C ALA A 64 15.08 12.93 5.19
N ILE A 65 14.31 12.37 6.14
CA ILE A 65 13.14 13.03 6.73
C ILE A 65 13.57 14.32 7.45
N VAL A 66 14.60 14.24 8.31
CA VAL A 66 15.09 15.41 9.06
C VAL A 66 15.64 16.52 8.14
N ASN A 67 16.25 16.13 7.02
CA ASN A 67 16.75 17.06 6.00
C ASN A 67 15.66 17.60 5.06
N GLY A 68 14.41 17.14 5.17
CA GLY A 68 13.31 17.53 4.29
C GLY A 68 13.38 16.91 2.88
N GLU A 69 14.17 15.86 2.69
CA GLU A 69 14.30 15.11 1.44
C GLU A 69 13.24 14.00 1.31
N ALA A 70 12.60 13.61 2.42
CA ALA A 70 11.53 12.62 2.47
C ALA A 70 10.37 13.12 3.35
N ALA A 71 9.14 12.74 2.99
CA ALA A 71 7.96 13.04 3.79
C ALA A 71 7.95 12.24 5.10
N VAL A 72 7.29 12.78 6.13
CA VAL A 72 7.16 12.13 7.47
C VAL A 72 6.43 10.77 7.42
N ASN A 73 5.60 10.55 6.40
CA ASN A 73 4.89 9.29 6.14
C ASN A 73 5.59 8.39 5.10
N ALA A 74 6.86 8.65 4.76
CA ALA A 74 7.56 7.93 3.71
C ALA A 74 7.85 6.45 4.01
N CYS A 75 7.66 5.98 5.26
CA CYS A 75 7.86 4.57 5.60
C CYS A 75 6.58 3.76 5.30
N PRO A 76 6.55 2.91 4.25
CA PRO A 76 5.37 2.11 3.96
C PRO A 76 5.12 1.02 5.01
N VAL A 77 6.16 0.57 5.70
CA VAL A 77 6.08 -0.50 6.71
C VAL A 77 5.49 0.00 8.03
N GLY A 78 5.76 1.26 8.38
CA GLY A 78 5.41 1.81 9.68
C GLY A 78 3.95 2.28 9.81
N GLY A 79 3.26 2.42 8.69
CA GLY A 79 1.86 2.86 8.66
C GLY A 79 1.63 4.23 9.30
N ALA A 80 0.36 4.48 9.65
CA ALA A 80 -0.08 5.73 10.26
C ALA A 80 0.58 6.00 11.63
N ALA A 81 0.76 4.96 12.46
CA ALA A 81 1.37 5.08 13.79
C ALA A 81 2.80 5.64 13.73
N THR A 82 3.63 5.09 12.84
CA THR A 82 5.00 5.58 12.63
C THR A 82 4.98 7.00 12.08
N ALA A 83 4.10 7.28 11.11
CA ALA A 83 4.01 8.60 10.51
C ALA A 83 3.63 9.67 11.56
N MET A 84 2.66 9.40 12.44
CA MET A 84 2.27 10.29 13.55
C MET A 84 3.43 10.56 14.51
N ALA A 85 4.13 9.51 14.96
CA ALA A 85 5.27 9.66 15.87
C ALA A 85 6.39 10.51 15.24
N ILE A 86 6.67 10.31 13.95
CA ILE A 86 7.65 11.12 13.21
C ILE A 86 7.16 12.56 13.03
N GLY A 87 5.86 12.74 12.74
CA GLY A 87 5.23 14.06 12.63
C GLY A 87 5.35 14.89 13.90
N GLU A 88 5.16 14.28 15.07
CA GLU A 88 5.37 14.94 16.37
C GLU A 88 6.82 15.40 16.57
N ILE A 89 7.80 14.57 16.18
CA ILE A 89 9.23 14.92 16.25
C ILE A 89 9.57 16.06 15.28
N MET A 90 8.96 16.06 14.10
CA MET A 90 9.22 17.05 13.04
C MET A 90 8.38 18.33 13.18
N GLY A 91 7.33 18.31 14.02
CA GLY A 91 6.38 19.42 14.16
C GLY A 91 5.44 19.57 12.96
N GLU A 92 5.17 18.49 12.21
CA GLU A 92 4.33 18.48 11.02
C GLU A 92 3.03 17.71 11.25
N SER A 93 1.91 18.22 10.70
CA SER A 93 0.64 17.50 10.70
C SER A 93 0.66 16.40 9.66
N VAL A 94 0.35 15.18 10.07
CA VAL A 94 0.39 13.98 9.23
C VAL A 94 -1.02 13.69 8.71
N GLY A 95 -1.17 13.57 7.39
CA GLY A 95 -2.40 13.04 6.79
C GLY A 95 -2.48 11.52 6.96
N SER A 96 -3.68 10.99 7.16
CA SER A 96 -3.92 9.54 7.12
C SER A 96 -3.65 9.03 5.70
N SER A 97 -2.69 8.12 5.55
CA SER A 97 -2.52 7.35 4.31
C SER A 97 -3.37 6.10 4.41
N GLU A 98 -4.13 5.80 3.37
CA GLU A 98 -4.85 4.53 3.27
C GLU A 98 -3.84 3.37 3.25
N PRO A 99 -4.12 2.27 3.98
CA PRO A 99 -3.27 1.09 3.95
C PRO A 99 -3.29 0.49 2.55
N MET A 100 -2.13 0.03 2.09
CA MET A 100 -1.97 -0.59 0.79
C MET A 100 -1.60 -2.06 0.95
N VAL A 101 -1.83 -2.87 -0.08
CA VAL A 101 -1.50 -4.29 -0.09
C VAL A 101 -1.03 -4.71 -1.48
N ALA A 102 -0.17 -5.73 -1.54
CA ALA A 102 0.22 -6.34 -2.80
C ALA A 102 -0.97 -7.05 -3.46
N CYS A 103 -1.17 -6.79 -4.75
CA CYS A 103 -2.17 -7.44 -5.59
C CYS A 103 -1.49 -8.12 -6.76
N ILE A 104 -1.92 -9.35 -7.07
CA ILE A 104 -1.40 -10.15 -8.18
C ILE A 104 -2.33 -10.00 -9.38
N HIS A 105 -1.92 -9.24 -10.41
CA HIS A 105 -2.70 -9.06 -11.64
C HIS A 105 -2.62 -10.27 -12.59
N CYS A 106 -2.93 -11.47 -12.08
CA CYS A 106 -3.00 -12.70 -12.86
C CYS A 106 -3.80 -13.77 -12.12
N ASN A 107 -5.03 -14.05 -12.59
CA ASN A 107 -5.84 -15.18 -12.11
C ASN A 107 -5.76 -16.40 -13.04
N GLY A 108 -4.95 -16.34 -14.10
CA GLY A 108 -4.80 -17.42 -15.07
C GLY A 108 -3.99 -18.58 -14.49
N ASP A 109 -4.59 -19.41 -13.65
CA ASP A 109 -4.05 -20.65 -13.07
C ASP A 109 -3.63 -21.69 -14.14
N CYS A 110 -3.16 -22.86 -13.73
CA CYS A 110 -2.75 -23.90 -14.67
C CYS A 110 -3.91 -24.54 -15.46
N THR A 111 -5.17 -24.32 -15.05
CA THR A 111 -6.35 -24.85 -15.76
C THR A 111 -6.76 -23.92 -16.90
N HIS A 112 -6.77 -22.61 -16.66
CA HIS A 112 -7.15 -21.59 -17.63
C HIS A 112 -6.00 -21.15 -18.53
N SER A 113 -4.75 -21.19 -18.03
CA SER A 113 -3.56 -20.87 -18.82
C SER A 113 -2.48 -21.93 -18.62
N PRO A 114 -2.53 -23.03 -19.39
CA PRO A 114 -1.64 -24.15 -19.18
C PRO A 114 -0.18 -23.81 -19.49
N ASN A 115 0.72 -24.59 -18.92
CA ASN A 115 2.14 -24.52 -19.24
C ASN A 115 2.40 -25.05 -20.65
N ARG A 116 3.32 -24.39 -21.37
CA ARG A 116 3.74 -24.83 -22.70
C ARG A 116 4.79 -25.95 -22.65
N ALA A 117 5.46 -26.08 -21.52
CA ALA A 117 6.48 -27.08 -21.25
C ALA A 117 6.69 -27.22 -19.73
N ASP A 118 7.09 -28.41 -19.30
CA ASP A 118 7.51 -28.65 -17.93
C ASP A 118 8.88 -28.02 -17.65
N TYR A 119 9.01 -27.40 -16.48
CA TYR A 119 10.24 -26.74 -16.08
C TYR A 119 10.94 -27.51 -14.97
N TYR A 120 12.01 -28.19 -15.33
CA TYR A 120 12.90 -28.90 -14.42
C TYR A 120 14.14 -28.04 -14.18
N GLY A 121 14.03 -27.05 -13.30
CA GLY A 121 15.10 -26.11 -12.98
C GLY A 121 14.97 -25.51 -11.58
N ILE A 122 15.77 -24.47 -11.33
CA ILE A 122 15.74 -23.71 -10.07
C ILE A 122 14.37 -23.04 -9.97
N GLN A 123 13.66 -23.24 -8.86
CA GLN A 123 12.37 -22.61 -8.59
C GLN A 123 12.54 -21.10 -8.36
N ASP A 124 12.76 -20.37 -9.46
CA ASP A 124 12.93 -18.94 -9.52
C ASP A 124 12.45 -18.41 -10.89
N CYS A 125 11.54 -17.44 -10.85
CA CYS A 125 10.94 -16.80 -12.01
C CYS A 125 11.98 -16.13 -12.92
N ARG A 126 13.05 -15.55 -12.36
CA ARG A 126 14.07 -14.83 -13.14
C ARG A 126 14.93 -15.83 -13.90
N GLN A 127 15.28 -16.96 -13.29
CA GLN A 127 16.02 -18.04 -13.96
C GLN A 127 15.20 -18.67 -15.08
N ALA A 128 13.93 -18.97 -14.84
CA ALA A 128 13.05 -19.50 -15.88
C ALA A 128 12.84 -18.53 -17.07
N MET A 129 12.82 -17.23 -16.78
CA MET A 129 12.76 -16.19 -17.82
C MET A 129 13.99 -16.19 -18.72
N ILE A 130 15.19 -16.36 -18.16
CA ILE A 130 16.44 -16.41 -18.94
C ILE A 130 16.52 -17.71 -19.74
N ALA A 131 16.13 -18.83 -19.13
CA ALA A 131 16.26 -20.15 -19.75
C ALA A 131 15.31 -20.35 -20.95
N SER A 132 14.06 -19.90 -20.84
CA SER A 132 13.06 -20.14 -21.89
C SER A 132 12.11 -18.97 -22.13
N GLY A 133 12.08 -17.93 -21.31
CA GLY A 133 11.05 -16.88 -21.34
C GLY A 133 9.81 -17.19 -20.48
N GLY A 134 9.91 -18.22 -19.65
CA GLY A 134 8.86 -18.66 -18.72
C GLY A 134 8.19 -19.97 -19.11
N VAL A 135 7.37 -20.49 -18.19
CA VAL A 135 6.80 -21.84 -18.27
C VAL A 135 5.37 -21.85 -18.81
N LYS A 136 4.61 -20.77 -18.59
CA LYS A 136 3.25 -20.62 -19.09
C LYS A 136 3.19 -20.38 -20.59
N THR A 137 2.09 -20.81 -21.19
CA THR A 137 1.74 -20.45 -22.57
C THR A 137 1.50 -18.94 -22.69
N CYS A 138 0.85 -18.34 -21.69
CA CYS A 138 0.74 -16.90 -21.59
C CYS A 138 2.09 -16.27 -21.23
N ARG A 139 2.69 -15.53 -22.16
CA ARG A 139 3.97 -14.83 -21.95
C ARG A 139 3.92 -13.73 -20.89
N HIS A 140 2.73 -13.25 -20.51
CA HIS A 140 2.54 -12.18 -19.53
C HIS A 140 2.11 -12.71 -18.16
N GLY A 141 1.69 -13.97 -18.07
CA GLY A 141 1.13 -14.55 -16.86
C GLY A 141 2.18 -14.89 -15.81
N CYS A 142 1.69 -15.10 -14.58
CA CYS A 142 2.50 -15.65 -13.50
C CYS A 142 3.03 -17.03 -13.87
N MET A 143 4.23 -17.36 -13.40
CA MET A 143 4.88 -18.66 -13.65
C MET A 143 4.81 -19.61 -12.44
N GLY A 144 4.38 -19.13 -11.28
CA GLY A 144 4.28 -19.93 -10.06
C GLY A 144 5.61 -20.34 -9.41
N LEU A 145 6.75 -19.76 -9.80
CA LEU A 145 8.08 -20.18 -9.33
C LEU A 145 8.59 -19.43 -8.08
N GLY A 146 7.76 -18.64 -7.41
CA GLY A 146 8.07 -18.16 -6.05
C GLY A 146 9.13 -17.06 -5.86
N THR A 147 9.63 -16.38 -6.89
CA THR A 147 10.60 -15.27 -6.65
C THR A 147 10.01 -14.16 -5.77
N CYS A 148 8.72 -13.83 -5.92
CA CYS A 148 8.04 -12.87 -5.04
C CYS A 148 7.97 -13.35 -3.58
N VAL A 149 7.73 -14.64 -3.36
CA VAL A 149 7.75 -15.28 -2.04
C VAL A 149 9.14 -15.14 -1.41
N SER A 150 10.20 -15.49 -2.16
CA SER A 150 11.58 -15.35 -1.67
C SER A 150 12.01 -13.91 -1.38
N ALA A 151 11.38 -12.94 -2.05
CA ALA A 151 11.66 -11.51 -1.85
C ALA A 151 10.91 -10.92 -0.64
N CYS A 152 9.88 -11.60 -0.13
CA CYS A 152 9.08 -11.11 0.97
C CYS A 152 9.75 -11.40 2.31
N MET A 153 10.27 -10.35 2.98
CA MET A 153 10.89 -10.49 4.30
C MET A 153 9.88 -10.68 5.43
N PHE A 154 8.60 -10.37 5.18
CA PHE A 154 7.51 -10.42 6.16
C PHE A 154 6.70 -11.71 6.07
N GLY A 155 7.00 -12.61 5.11
CA GLY A 155 6.28 -13.87 4.94
C GLY A 155 4.84 -13.70 4.45
N ALA A 156 4.48 -12.55 3.87
CA ALA A 156 3.14 -12.23 3.40
C ALA A 156 2.74 -12.90 2.07
N LEU A 157 3.62 -13.70 1.45
CA LEU A 157 3.39 -14.29 0.14
C LEU A 157 3.67 -15.79 0.22
N SER A 158 2.77 -16.59 -0.35
CA SER A 158 2.96 -18.03 -0.55
C SER A 158 2.55 -18.42 -1.99
N ILE A 159 2.90 -19.62 -2.45
CA ILE A 159 2.35 -20.14 -3.72
C ILE A 159 1.20 -21.08 -3.35
N GLY A 160 0.00 -20.73 -3.79
CA GLY A 160 -1.20 -21.52 -3.62
C GLY A 160 -1.23 -22.79 -4.47
N ASP A 161 -2.21 -23.64 -4.20
CA ASP A 161 -2.42 -24.90 -4.92
C ASP A 161 -2.74 -24.69 -6.41
N ASN A 162 -3.31 -23.53 -6.75
CA ASN A 162 -3.58 -23.08 -8.12
C ASN A 162 -2.29 -22.71 -8.90
N GLY A 163 -1.12 -22.69 -8.23
CA GLY A 163 0.17 -22.31 -8.82
C GLY A 163 0.35 -20.80 -8.98
N LEU A 164 -0.45 -19.99 -8.29
CA LEU A 164 -0.36 -18.54 -8.25
C LEU A 164 0.05 -18.06 -6.85
N PRO A 165 0.69 -16.88 -6.72
CA PRO A 165 0.98 -16.31 -5.42
C PRO A 165 -0.29 -15.87 -4.70
N GLU A 166 -0.40 -16.24 -3.42
CA GLU A 166 -1.43 -15.77 -2.50
C GLU A 166 -0.82 -14.76 -1.54
N VAL A 167 -1.54 -13.67 -1.26
CA VAL A 167 -1.08 -12.59 -0.39
C VAL A 167 -1.86 -12.63 0.92
N ASP A 168 -1.13 -12.79 2.01
CA ASP A 168 -1.64 -12.61 3.36
C ASP A 168 -1.67 -11.10 3.66
N VAL A 169 -2.87 -10.53 3.73
CA VAL A 169 -3.09 -9.09 3.87
C VAL A 169 -2.58 -8.58 5.21
N ASP A 170 -2.77 -9.35 6.29
CA ASP A 170 -2.37 -8.97 7.65
C ASP A 170 -0.84 -8.91 7.80
N LYS A 171 -0.11 -9.76 7.08
CA LYS A 171 1.36 -9.72 7.06
C LYS A 171 1.93 -8.72 6.04
N CYS A 172 1.13 -8.24 5.10
CA CYS A 172 1.61 -7.45 3.99
C CYS A 172 1.80 -5.99 4.38
N THR A 173 3.04 -5.53 4.44
CA THR A 173 3.37 -4.15 4.83
C THR A 173 3.52 -3.19 3.64
N ALA A 174 2.94 -3.52 2.48
CA ALA A 174 3.04 -2.75 1.23
C ALA A 174 4.46 -2.32 0.79
N CYS A 175 5.52 -3.04 1.16
CA CYS A 175 6.90 -2.58 0.94
C CYS A 175 7.36 -2.59 -0.54
N GLY A 176 6.56 -3.19 -1.45
CA GLY A 176 6.82 -3.22 -2.89
C GLY A 176 7.92 -4.18 -3.37
N LYS A 177 8.62 -4.90 -2.47
CA LYS A 177 9.72 -5.81 -2.88
C LYS A 177 9.29 -6.95 -3.79
N CYS A 178 8.08 -7.47 -3.61
CA CYS A 178 7.51 -8.47 -4.49
C CYS A 178 7.26 -7.93 -5.92
N ARG A 179 6.75 -6.70 -6.04
CA ARG A 179 6.60 -5.98 -7.32
C ARG A 179 7.93 -5.83 -8.03
N ASP A 180 8.94 -5.31 -7.35
CA ASP A 180 10.27 -5.09 -7.92
C ASP A 180 10.95 -6.42 -8.28
N ALA A 181 10.64 -7.49 -7.54
CA ALA A 181 11.21 -8.80 -7.78
C ALA A 181 10.62 -9.51 -9.01
N CYS A 182 9.38 -9.18 -9.38
CA CYS A 182 8.61 -9.87 -10.40
C CYS A 182 9.13 -9.55 -11.82
N PRO A 183 9.72 -10.52 -12.55
CA PRO A 183 10.26 -10.26 -13.90
C PRO A 183 9.17 -10.05 -14.97
N LYS A 184 7.91 -10.37 -14.64
CA LYS A 184 6.76 -10.14 -15.53
C LYS A 184 6.02 -8.83 -15.21
N GLY A 185 6.34 -8.18 -14.08
CA GLY A 185 5.67 -6.96 -13.63
C GLY A 185 4.16 -7.15 -13.45
N ILE A 186 3.72 -8.25 -12.85
CA ILE A 186 2.29 -8.53 -12.61
C ILE A 186 1.80 -8.13 -11.23
N ILE A 187 2.71 -7.78 -10.31
CA ILE A 187 2.36 -7.44 -8.93
C ILE A 187 2.33 -5.93 -8.82
N ASP A 188 1.27 -5.35 -8.29
CA ASP A 188 1.19 -3.93 -7.94
C ASP A 188 0.70 -3.75 -6.50
N LEU A 189 0.68 -2.51 -6.02
CA LEU A 189 0.14 -2.17 -4.70
C LEU A 189 -1.20 -1.48 -4.91
N ILE A 190 -2.24 -1.96 -4.22
CA ILE A 190 -3.60 -1.41 -4.26
C ILE A 190 -4.06 -1.07 -2.84
N PRO A 191 -5.05 -0.19 -2.64
CA PRO A 191 -5.62 0.04 -1.32
C PRO A 191 -6.13 -1.26 -0.69
N ALA A 192 -5.96 -1.43 0.62
CA ALA A 192 -6.29 -2.67 1.32
C ALA A 192 -7.81 -2.94 1.29
N ASP A 193 -8.61 -1.89 1.35
CA ASP A 193 -10.07 -1.90 1.27
C ASP A 193 -10.61 -2.09 -0.16
N GLN A 194 -9.74 -2.13 -1.18
CA GLN A 194 -10.15 -2.26 -2.57
C GLN A 194 -10.60 -3.68 -2.88
N LEU A 195 -11.91 -3.86 -3.10
CA LEU A 195 -12.52 -5.17 -3.38
C LEU A 195 -12.38 -5.61 -4.85
N VAL A 196 -12.44 -4.65 -5.79
CA VAL A 196 -12.43 -4.94 -7.23
C VAL A 196 -11.11 -4.55 -7.88
N HIS A 197 -10.51 -5.47 -8.62
CA HIS A 197 -9.28 -5.22 -9.38
C HIS A 197 -9.22 -6.08 -10.65
N VAL A 198 -8.27 -5.79 -11.53
CA VAL A 198 -8.13 -6.48 -12.83
C VAL A 198 -7.06 -7.55 -12.73
N ASP A 199 -7.43 -8.82 -12.77
CA ASP A 199 -6.52 -9.96 -12.66
C ASP A 199 -5.89 -10.41 -13.98
N CYS A 200 -5.38 -9.43 -14.71
CA CYS A 200 -4.71 -9.68 -15.97
C CYS A 200 -3.66 -8.60 -16.23
N ARG A 201 -2.48 -9.03 -16.71
CA ARG A 201 -1.43 -8.13 -17.22
C ARG A 201 -1.13 -8.34 -18.71
N ASN A 202 -1.91 -9.19 -19.39
CA ASN A 202 -1.71 -9.46 -20.80
C ASN A 202 -2.15 -8.27 -21.66
N THR A 203 -1.23 -7.72 -22.45
CA THR A 203 -1.45 -6.56 -23.34
C THR A 203 -1.62 -6.97 -24.80
N ASP A 204 -1.73 -8.26 -25.08
CA ASP A 204 -1.99 -8.79 -26.41
C ASP A 204 -3.44 -8.53 -26.85
N LYS A 205 -3.68 -8.60 -28.16
CA LYS A 205 -5.02 -8.48 -28.71
C LYS A 205 -5.90 -9.63 -28.20
N GLY A 206 -7.17 -9.35 -27.89
CA GLY A 206 -8.08 -10.32 -27.25
C GLY A 206 -8.16 -11.71 -27.92
N LYS A 207 -8.04 -11.80 -29.26
CA LYS A 207 -7.97 -13.10 -29.96
C LYS A 207 -6.75 -13.93 -29.54
N LEU A 208 -5.60 -13.29 -29.36
CA LEU A 208 -4.38 -13.95 -28.90
C LEU A 208 -4.47 -14.30 -27.42
N VAL A 209 -5.08 -13.43 -26.61
CA VAL A 209 -5.33 -13.70 -25.18
C VAL A 209 -6.17 -14.97 -25.02
N ARG A 210 -7.32 -15.06 -25.72
CA ARG A 210 -8.20 -16.24 -25.68
C ARG A 210 -7.58 -17.51 -26.25
N ALA A 211 -6.49 -17.41 -27.02
CA ALA A 211 -5.78 -18.59 -27.48
C ALA A 211 -4.85 -19.17 -26.40
N VAL A 212 -4.55 -18.42 -25.33
CA VAL A 212 -3.58 -18.81 -24.28
C VAL A 212 -4.15 -18.75 -22.85
N CYS A 213 -5.27 -18.07 -22.64
CA CYS A 213 -5.93 -17.91 -21.36
C CYS A 213 -7.44 -17.69 -21.55
N ASP A 214 -8.25 -18.51 -20.91
CA ASP A 214 -9.71 -18.43 -21.03
C ASP A 214 -10.32 -17.26 -20.27
N ILE A 215 -9.68 -16.83 -19.18
CA ILE A 215 -10.17 -15.77 -18.28
C ILE A 215 -9.46 -14.42 -18.43
N GLY A 216 -8.54 -14.31 -19.39
CA GLY A 216 -7.76 -13.09 -19.61
C GLY A 216 -8.59 -11.92 -20.16
N CYS A 217 -8.17 -10.69 -19.85
CA CYS A 217 -8.79 -9.48 -20.37
C CYS A 217 -8.65 -9.40 -21.90
N ILE A 218 -9.76 -9.12 -22.59
CA ILE A 218 -9.81 -9.03 -24.06
C ILE A 218 -10.03 -7.60 -24.57
N ALA A 219 -9.91 -6.58 -23.70
CA ALA A 219 -10.11 -5.18 -24.03
C ALA A 219 -11.48 -4.84 -24.65
N CYS A 220 -12.55 -5.56 -24.27
CA CYS A 220 -13.88 -5.37 -24.85
C CYS A 220 -14.57 -4.04 -24.46
N LYS A 221 -14.02 -3.31 -23.48
CA LYS A 221 -14.55 -2.06 -22.91
C LYS A 221 -15.95 -2.17 -22.28
N ALA A 222 -16.41 -3.38 -21.94
CA ALA A 222 -17.67 -3.58 -21.24
C ALA A 222 -17.65 -2.93 -19.84
N CYS A 223 -16.53 -3.09 -19.12
CA CYS A 223 -16.29 -2.47 -17.80
C CYS A 223 -16.31 -0.93 -17.86
N VAL A 224 -15.73 -0.33 -18.90
CA VAL A 224 -15.73 1.14 -19.10
C VAL A 224 -17.15 1.67 -19.27
N LYS A 225 -18.00 0.94 -20.01
CA LYS A 225 -19.39 1.37 -20.28
C LYS A 225 -20.32 1.28 -19.08
N VAL A 226 -20.05 0.35 -18.16
CA VAL A 226 -20.91 0.10 -17.00
C VAL A 226 -20.47 0.88 -15.77
N CYS A 227 -19.23 1.36 -15.71
CA CYS A 227 -18.70 2.06 -14.55
C CYS A 227 -19.37 3.44 -14.38
N PRO A 228 -20.16 3.67 -13.32
CA PRO A 228 -20.83 4.96 -13.11
C PRO A 228 -19.87 6.07 -12.71
N ALA A 229 -18.73 5.72 -12.11
CA ALA A 229 -17.72 6.66 -11.63
C ALA A 229 -16.62 6.96 -12.68
N GLU A 230 -16.71 6.39 -13.88
CA GLU A 230 -15.71 6.53 -14.95
C GLU A 230 -14.28 6.20 -14.48
N ALA A 231 -14.15 5.27 -13.53
CA ALA A 231 -12.89 4.89 -12.91
C ALA A 231 -12.03 3.95 -13.78
N ILE A 232 -12.60 3.38 -14.84
CA ILE A 232 -11.97 2.32 -15.64
C ILE A 232 -11.52 2.86 -17.00
N THR A 233 -10.26 2.63 -17.33
CA THR A 233 -9.67 2.93 -18.64
C THR A 233 -9.19 1.66 -19.32
N VAL A 234 -9.09 1.68 -20.66
CA VAL A 234 -8.52 0.56 -21.43
C VAL A 234 -7.42 1.11 -22.32
N GLU A 235 -6.19 0.76 -21.99
CA GLU A 235 -4.97 1.18 -22.68
C GLU A 235 -4.12 -0.05 -23.03
N ASN A 236 -3.46 -0.05 -24.19
CA ASN A 236 -2.62 -1.16 -24.63
C ASN A 236 -3.30 -2.55 -24.57
N ASN A 237 -4.59 -2.61 -24.93
CA ASN A 237 -5.44 -3.81 -24.85
C ASN A 237 -5.62 -4.38 -23.44
N LEU A 238 -5.43 -3.59 -22.39
CA LEU A 238 -5.65 -4.00 -21.01
C LEU A 238 -6.52 -2.98 -20.27
N ALA A 239 -7.38 -3.47 -19.38
CA ALA A 239 -8.19 -2.62 -18.52
C ALA A 239 -7.40 -2.24 -17.26
N SER A 240 -7.54 -1.01 -16.80
CA SER A 240 -6.98 -0.50 -15.55
C SER A 240 -8.05 0.28 -14.77
N ILE A 241 -8.04 0.14 -13.46
CA ILE A 241 -8.97 0.83 -12.55
C ILE A 241 -8.17 1.91 -11.81
N ASN A 242 -8.69 3.14 -11.82
CA ASN A 242 -8.24 4.18 -10.91
C ASN A 242 -9.01 4.01 -9.58
N TYR A 243 -8.28 3.69 -8.52
CA TYR A 243 -8.87 3.39 -7.21
C TYR A 243 -9.43 4.64 -6.52
N ASP A 244 -8.81 5.81 -6.70
CA ASP A 244 -9.28 7.09 -6.14
C ASP A 244 -10.70 7.47 -6.61
N LYS A 245 -11.11 7.00 -7.79
CA LYS A 245 -12.45 7.21 -8.35
C LYS A 245 -13.40 6.05 -8.12
N CYS A 246 -12.89 4.88 -7.73
CA CYS A 246 -13.69 3.67 -7.67
C CYS A 246 -14.64 3.74 -6.48
N THR A 247 -15.95 3.66 -6.74
CA THR A 247 -16.98 3.59 -5.68
C THR A 247 -17.27 2.16 -5.22
N GLN A 248 -16.47 1.19 -5.69
CA GLN A 248 -16.60 -0.23 -5.34
C GLN A 248 -18.01 -0.82 -5.58
N CYS A 249 -18.76 -0.29 -6.56
CA CYS A 249 -20.13 -0.72 -6.89
C CYS A 249 -20.26 -2.10 -7.56
N GLN A 250 -19.15 -2.81 -7.82
CA GLN A 250 -19.07 -4.17 -8.37
C GLN A 250 -19.66 -4.39 -9.78
N ALA A 251 -20.27 -3.38 -10.41
CA ALA A 251 -20.88 -3.51 -11.74
C ALA A 251 -19.89 -3.95 -12.85
N CYS A 252 -18.60 -3.63 -12.69
CA CYS A 252 -17.56 -4.05 -13.62
C CYS A 252 -17.25 -5.55 -13.54
N PHE A 253 -17.33 -6.14 -12.34
CA PHE A 253 -17.14 -7.57 -12.10
C PHE A 253 -18.26 -8.37 -12.78
N GLU A 254 -19.52 -8.04 -12.48
CA GLU A 254 -20.70 -8.73 -13.03
C GLU A 254 -20.75 -8.71 -14.55
N LYS A 255 -20.29 -7.61 -15.17
CA LYS A 255 -20.36 -7.43 -16.62
C LYS A 255 -19.18 -8.04 -17.37
N CYS A 256 -18.11 -8.44 -16.70
CA CYS A 256 -16.90 -8.93 -17.35
C CYS A 256 -17.13 -10.31 -17.98
N PRO A 257 -17.18 -10.45 -19.32
CA PRO A 257 -17.53 -11.72 -19.97
C PRO A 257 -16.42 -12.77 -19.88
N THR A 258 -15.24 -12.40 -19.37
CA THR A 258 -14.08 -13.29 -19.25
C THR A 258 -13.76 -13.61 -17.79
N GLY A 259 -14.34 -12.92 -16.81
CA GLY A 259 -13.90 -13.03 -15.42
C GLY A 259 -12.49 -12.47 -15.16
N ALA A 260 -11.99 -11.57 -16.02
CA ALA A 260 -10.69 -10.91 -15.83
C ALA A 260 -10.70 -9.83 -14.73
N ILE A 261 -11.88 -9.51 -14.20
CA ILE A 261 -12.07 -8.65 -13.04
C ILE A 261 -12.62 -9.58 -11.98
N THR A 262 -11.98 -9.62 -10.83
CA THR A 262 -12.34 -10.47 -9.70
C THR A 262 -12.83 -9.60 -8.56
N LEU A 263 -13.53 -10.24 -7.64
CA LEU A 263 -13.97 -9.67 -6.39
C LEU A 263 -13.29 -10.47 -5.29
N GLU A 264 -12.36 -9.86 -4.58
CA GLU A 264 -11.86 -10.40 -3.32
C GLU A 264 -12.71 -9.78 -2.21
N GLN A 265 -13.41 -10.61 -1.43
CA GLN A 265 -14.06 -10.09 -0.23
C GLN A 265 -13.01 -9.96 0.88
N ARG A 266 -12.79 -8.72 1.31
CA ARG A 266 -11.91 -8.37 2.41
C ARG A 266 -12.78 -7.80 3.52
N ILE A 267 -12.89 -8.52 4.64
CA ILE A 267 -13.53 -7.98 5.84
C ILE A 267 -12.49 -7.19 6.61
N VAL A 268 -12.72 -5.89 6.75
CA VAL A 268 -11.91 -5.01 7.60
C VAL A 268 -12.56 -4.92 8.97
N ILE A 269 -11.87 -5.36 10.02
CA ILE A 269 -12.28 -5.21 11.43
C ILE A 269 -11.24 -4.33 12.13
N GLY A 270 -11.58 -3.07 12.40
CA GLY A 270 -10.61 -2.11 12.95
C GLY A 270 -9.46 -1.85 11.97
N ASP A 271 -8.21 -2.12 12.39
CA ASP A 271 -7.00 -2.00 11.57
C ASP A 271 -6.61 -3.33 10.86
N GLU A 272 -7.35 -4.42 11.09
CA GLU A 272 -7.06 -5.76 10.56
C GLU A 272 -7.94 -6.07 9.34
N THR A 273 -7.42 -6.79 8.34
CA THR A 273 -8.14 -7.09 7.10
C THR A 273 -8.02 -8.56 6.73
N THR A 274 -9.10 -9.30 6.92
CA THR A 274 -9.17 -10.73 6.60
C THR A 274 -9.77 -10.94 5.21
N VAL A 275 -9.09 -11.72 4.37
CA VAL A 275 -9.64 -12.17 3.08
C VAL A 275 -10.53 -13.39 3.32
N ILE A 276 -11.75 -13.36 2.80
CA ILE A 276 -12.63 -14.52 2.78
C ILE A 276 -12.68 -15.05 1.36
N GLU A 277 -12.28 -16.31 1.20
CA GLU A 277 -12.55 -17.05 -0.01
C GLU A 277 -14.03 -17.39 -0.07
N LEU A 278 -14.77 -16.70 -0.93
CA LEU A 278 -16.16 -17.06 -1.22
C LEU A 278 -16.20 -18.44 -1.89
N GLU A 279 -16.50 -19.48 -1.13
CA GLU A 279 -16.96 -20.74 -1.72
C GLU A 279 -18.31 -20.48 -2.41
N PRO A 280 -18.50 -20.91 -3.69
CA PRO A 280 -19.63 -20.49 -4.53
C PRO A 280 -21.04 -20.89 -4.06
N GLU A 281 -21.19 -21.52 -2.89
CA GLU A 281 -22.46 -22.03 -2.38
C GLU A 281 -22.80 -21.66 -0.92
N LYS A 282 -21.98 -20.89 -0.19
CA LYS A 282 -22.33 -20.51 1.21
C LYS A 282 -22.89 -19.10 1.31
N ASP A 283 -24.07 -19.01 1.93
CA ASP A 283 -24.75 -17.75 2.23
C ASP A 283 -23.85 -16.88 3.14
N LEU A 284 -23.62 -15.63 2.74
CA LEU A 284 -22.79 -14.62 3.43
C LEU A 284 -23.09 -14.50 4.94
N ASN A 285 -24.27 -14.90 5.38
CA ASN A 285 -24.70 -14.83 6.77
C ASN A 285 -23.99 -15.84 7.68
N GLU A 286 -23.66 -17.05 7.20
CA GLU A 286 -23.05 -18.09 8.05
C GLU A 286 -21.57 -17.77 8.39
N GLU A 287 -20.82 -17.19 7.46
CA GLU A 287 -19.42 -16.80 7.71
C GLU A 287 -19.30 -15.50 8.52
N MET A 288 -20.21 -14.53 8.30
CA MET A 288 -20.32 -13.35 9.17
C MET A 288 -20.64 -13.74 10.62
N GLU A 289 -21.54 -14.70 10.84
CA GLU A 289 -21.86 -15.20 12.18
C GLU A 289 -20.68 -15.94 12.82
N ALA A 290 -19.85 -16.65 12.03
CA ALA A 290 -18.68 -17.36 12.53
C ALA A 290 -17.52 -16.41 12.92
N ILE A 291 -17.31 -15.33 12.16
CA ILE A 291 -16.26 -14.34 12.44
C ILE A 291 -16.60 -13.49 13.66
N MET A 292 -17.89 -13.17 13.87
CA MET A 292 -18.34 -12.45 15.06
C MET A 292 -18.27 -13.27 16.36
N GLN A 293 -17.94 -14.57 16.29
CA GLN A 293 -17.90 -15.48 17.45
C GLN A 293 -16.49 -15.74 18.01
N VAL A 294 -15.44 -15.13 17.47
CA VAL A 294 -14.08 -15.26 18.03
C VAL A 294 -13.80 -14.05 18.93
N ASP A 295 -13.59 -14.35 20.22
CA ASP A 295 -13.15 -13.48 21.32
C ASP A 295 -14.19 -12.64 22.08
N ALA A 296 -15.22 -13.33 22.60
CA ALA A 296 -15.76 -12.99 23.93
C ALA A 296 -15.58 -14.19 24.87
N GLU A 297 -14.41 -14.32 25.50
CA GLU A 297 -14.26 -15.27 26.62
C GLU A 297 -15.09 -14.80 27.84
N PRO A 298 -15.67 -15.73 28.61
CA PRO A 298 -16.81 -15.46 29.48
C PRO A 298 -16.43 -15.01 30.91
N GLU A 299 -17.24 -14.07 31.40
CA GLU A 299 -17.67 -13.82 32.80
C GLU A 299 -16.66 -13.99 33.96
N GLU A 300 -16.18 -12.85 34.49
CA GLU A 300 -16.01 -12.68 35.94
C GLU A 300 -16.90 -11.54 36.46
N GLU A 301 -18.01 -11.96 37.07
CA GLU A 301 -18.64 -11.42 38.28
C GLU A 301 -18.72 -9.89 38.45
N PHE A 302 -19.84 -9.29 38.05
CA PHE A 302 -20.35 -8.07 38.69
C PHE A 302 -21.83 -8.19 39.04
N VAL A 303 -22.02 -8.54 40.30
CA VAL A 303 -23.14 -8.30 41.23
C VAL A 303 -24.29 -7.42 40.73
N GLU A 304 -25.50 -7.98 40.76
CA GLU A 304 -26.77 -7.24 40.68
C GLU A 304 -26.87 -6.18 41.79
N VAL A 305 -27.15 -4.93 41.40
CA VAL A 305 -27.93 -4.02 42.25
C VAL A 305 -28.96 -3.32 41.38
N SER A 306 -30.18 -3.83 41.45
CA SER A 306 -31.40 -3.09 41.16
C SER A 306 -31.57 -1.96 42.18
N GLU A 307 -31.77 -0.72 41.73
CA GLU A 307 -32.78 0.22 42.26
C GLU A 307 -32.70 1.57 41.52
N GLU A 308 -33.84 1.91 40.89
CA GLU A 308 -34.43 3.22 40.61
C GLU A 308 -33.53 4.47 40.62
N ILE A 309 -33.39 5.17 39.48
CA ILE A 309 -33.36 6.64 39.48
C ILE A 309 -34.28 7.18 38.37
N GLU A 310 -35.21 8.01 38.84
CA GLU A 310 -36.30 8.68 38.14
C GLU A 310 -35.86 9.58 36.99
N VAL A 311 -36.74 9.63 35.99
CA VAL A 311 -36.82 10.65 34.95
C VAL A 311 -37.14 11.99 35.62
N LEU A 312 -36.26 12.99 35.46
CA LEU A 312 -36.58 14.39 35.74
C LEU A 312 -36.36 15.20 34.46
N GLU A 313 -37.47 15.45 33.76
CA GLU A 313 -37.63 16.54 32.81
C GLU A 313 -37.56 17.87 33.56
N THR A 314 -36.80 18.84 33.05
CA THR A 314 -37.19 20.25 33.14
C THR A 314 -36.95 20.93 31.80
N THR A 315 -38.07 21.22 31.16
CA THR A 315 -38.29 22.17 30.08
C THR A 315 -37.97 23.61 30.48
N GLU A 316 -37.45 24.41 29.56
CA GLU A 316 -37.81 25.82 29.30
C GLU A 316 -37.25 26.15 27.89
N SER A 317 -38.04 25.95 26.82
CA SER A 317 -38.84 26.96 26.09
C SER A 317 -37.99 28.04 25.40
N VAL A 318 -38.16 28.38 24.12
CA VAL A 318 -39.36 29.01 23.55
C VAL A 318 -39.30 28.98 21.99
N GLU A 319 -40.38 28.44 21.41
CA GLU A 319 -41.15 28.86 20.23
C GLU A 319 -40.48 29.31 18.90
N GLN A 320 -40.81 28.57 17.84
CA GLN A 320 -40.95 29.07 16.47
C GLN A 320 -42.23 29.91 16.33
N SER A 321 -42.14 31.04 15.63
CA SER A 321 -43.30 31.68 14.99
C SER A 321 -42.99 32.03 13.53
N GLU A 322 -43.76 31.45 12.61
CA GLU A 322 -43.84 31.83 11.19
C GLU A 322 -44.74 33.06 10.95
N LYS A 323 -44.60 33.64 9.73
CA LYS A 323 -45.42 34.68 9.04
C LYS A 323 -45.08 36.14 9.45
N THR A 324 -44.91 37.09 8.53
CA THR A 324 -45.78 37.50 7.41
C THR A 324 -45.04 38.24 6.27
N ALA A 325 -45.75 38.41 5.15
CA ALA A 325 -45.35 38.89 3.82
C ALA A 325 -45.19 40.42 3.63
N ASP A 326 -44.39 40.79 2.59
CA ASP A 326 -44.48 41.90 1.58
C ASP A 326 -44.74 43.38 2.02
N PRO A 327 -44.62 44.44 1.16
CA PRO A 327 -44.24 44.55 -0.26
C PRO A 327 -43.31 45.76 -0.65
N ALA A 328 -43.09 45.96 -1.97
CA ALA A 328 -42.77 47.23 -2.68
C ALA A 328 -41.37 47.83 -2.48
N GLU A 329 -40.67 48.51 -3.41
CA GLU A 329 -40.89 49.16 -4.73
C GLU A 329 -39.44 49.45 -5.25
N GLU A 330 -39.06 49.14 -6.49
CA GLU A 330 -39.09 50.00 -7.69
C GLU A 330 -37.77 50.76 -8.00
N GLN A 331 -37.42 50.75 -9.31
CA GLN A 331 -36.57 51.69 -10.08
C GLN A 331 -35.03 51.58 -9.97
N THR A 332 -34.18 51.72 -11.01
CA THR A 332 -34.22 51.75 -12.49
C THR A 332 -32.76 51.91 -12.98
N GLU A 333 -32.46 51.43 -14.21
CA GLU A 333 -31.63 52.02 -15.32
C GLU A 333 -30.40 52.90 -14.97
N ASP A 334 -29.22 52.92 -15.59
CA ASP A 334 -28.61 52.61 -16.90
C ASP A 334 -27.08 52.43 -16.58
N GLU A 335 -26.17 51.83 -17.37
CA GLU A 335 -25.66 52.30 -18.66
C GLU A 335 -24.56 51.32 -19.14
N LYS A 336 -24.30 51.37 -20.45
CA LYS A 336 -23.47 50.48 -21.27
C LYS A 336 -21.96 50.64 -21.02
N ASP A 337 -21.17 49.59 -21.26
CA ASP A 337 -20.09 49.67 -22.25
C ASP A 337 -19.58 48.31 -22.75
N LYS A 338 -19.45 48.21 -24.07
CA LYS A 338 -18.75 47.17 -24.84
C LYS A 338 -17.25 47.50 -24.85
N VAL A 339 -16.36 46.51 -24.77
CA VAL A 339 -15.19 46.40 -25.69
C VAL A 339 -14.80 44.92 -25.88
N GLU A 340 -14.57 44.56 -27.15
CA GLU A 340 -14.15 43.26 -27.68
C GLU A 340 -12.64 42.97 -27.57
N PHE A 341 -12.29 41.68 -27.62
CA PHE A 341 -11.13 41.01 -28.28
C PHE A 341 -9.69 41.56 -28.20
N LYS A 342 -8.74 40.65 -27.90
CA LYS A 342 -7.72 40.20 -28.88
C LYS A 342 -6.95 38.93 -28.47
N ILE A 343 -6.80 38.04 -29.46
CA ILE A 343 -5.86 36.92 -29.57
C ILE A 343 -4.55 37.46 -30.22
N SER A 344 -3.44 36.74 -29.99
CA SER A 344 -2.08 36.81 -30.60
C SER A 344 -1.03 37.47 -29.68
N ASP A 345 0.15 36.89 -29.40
CA ASP A 345 1.17 36.27 -30.27
C ASP A 345 1.87 35.12 -29.49
N LEU A 346 2.18 33.91 -29.99
CA LEU A 346 3.09 33.52 -31.07
C LEU A 346 4.46 34.23 -31.08
N LYS A 347 5.42 33.64 -30.34
CA LYS A 347 6.83 33.57 -30.71
C LYS A 347 7.47 32.33 -30.10
#